data_AF-A0A3D2FPY2-F1
#
_entry.id   AF-A0A3D2FPY2-F1
#
_cell.length_a   1.000
_cell.length_b   1.000
_cell.length_c   1.000
_cell.angle_alpha   90.00
_cell.angle_beta   90.00
_cell.angle_gamma   90.00
#
_symmetry.space_group_name_H-M   'P 1'
#
loop_
_entity.id
_entity.type
_entity.pdbx_description
1 polymer ?
#
loop_
_entity_poly.entity_id
_entity_poly.type
_entity_poly.pdbx_seq_one_letter_code
_entity_poly.pdbx_strand_id
1 'polypeptide(L)' 'MNDLPLFPLDIVVVPKERIPLHIFEPRYKRMIKDSIETGDPFGIVLKENKG' A
#
# COMPACT_ATOMS: atom_id res chain seq x y z
N MET A 1 -3.23 20.28 -1.55
CA MET A 1 -3.93 19.15 -0.92
C MET A 1 -3.21 17.92 -1.40
N ASN A 2 -2.49 17.21 -0.52
CA ASN A 2 -1.73 16.02 -0.92
C ASN A 2 -2.64 14.81 -0.72
N ASP A 3 -3.15 14.25 -1.83
CA ASP A 3 -3.86 12.98 -1.81
C ASP A 3 -2.83 11.86 -1.55
N LEU A 4 -2.96 11.16 -0.42
CA LEU A 4 -2.07 10.05 -0.05
C LEU A 4 -2.64 8.74 -0.59
N PRO A 5 -1.96 8.02 -1.49
CA PRO A 5 -2.42 6.73 -1.95
C PRO A 5 -2.49 5.72 -0.80
N LEU A 6 -3.52 4.87 -0.79
CA LEU A 6 -3.72 3.86 0.26
C LEU A 6 -3.66 2.45 -0.32
N PHE A 7 -2.88 1.59 0.35
CA PHE A 7 -2.77 0.17 0.08
C PHE A 7 -3.49 -0.64 1.18
N PRO A 8 -4.64 -1.25 0.89
CA PRO A 8 -5.34 -2.08 1.84
C PRO A 8 -4.66 -3.45 2.01
N LEU A 9 -4.48 -3.88 3.25
CA LEU A 9 -3.99 -5.20 3.63
C LEU A 9 -4.96 -5.90 4.58
N ASP A 10 -5.05 -7.22 4.51
CA ASP A 10 -5.83 -8.03 5.45
C ASP A 10 -5.10 -8.29 6.78
N ILE A 11 -3.96 -7.62 7.01
CA ILE A 11 -3.11 -7.77 8.20
C ILE A 11 -2.69 -6.42 8.75
N VAL A 12 -2.41 -6.37 10.06
CA VAL A 12 -1.82 -5.19 10.72
C VAL A 12 -0.31 -5.20 10.52
N VAL A 13 0.26 -4.09 10.06
CA VAL A 13 1.70 -3.91 9.85
C VAL A 13 2.27 -3.04 10.96
N VAL A 14 3.39 -3.48 11.54
CA VAL A 14 4.13 -2.72 12.55
C VAL A 14 5.29 -1.96 11.86
N PRO A 15 5.61 -0.73 12.29
CA PRO A 15 6.73 0.01 11.73
C PRO A 15 8.04 -0.79 11.77
N LYS A 16 8.86 -0.66 10.72
CA LYS A 16 10.18 -1.32 10.53
C LYS A 16 10.16 -2.83 10.24
N GLU A 17 9.00 -3.46 10.19
CA GLU A 17 8.88 -4.85 9.75
C GLU A 17 9.04 -5.00 8.23
N ARG A 18 9.65 -6.09 7.78
CA ARG A 18 9.72 -6.45 6.36
C ARG A 18 8.63 -7.45 6.02
N ILE A 19 7.70 -7.05 5.16
CA ILE A 19 6.58 -7.89 4.74
C ILE A 19 6.71 -8.20 3.25
N PRO A 20 6.70 -9.49 2.85
CA PRO A 20 6.64 -9.86 1.44
C PRO A 20 5.22 -9.58 0.90
N LEU A 21 5.10 -8.60 0.00
CA LEU A 21 3.83 -8.27 -0.64
C LEU A 21 3.78 -8.80 -2.07
N HIS A 22 2.75 -9.60 -2.38
CA HIS A 22 2.47 -10.00 -3.75
C HIS A 22 1.46 -9.04 -4.38
N ILE A 23 1.95 -8.01 -5.07
CA ILE A 23 1.08 -7.05 -5.77
C ILE A 23 0.78 -7.54 -7.19
N PHE A 24 -0.43 -8.06 -7.41
CA PHE A 24 -0.88 -8.52 -8.72
C PHE A 24 -1.83 -7.55 -9.41
N GLU A 25 -2.66 -6.81 -8.67
CA GLU A 25 -3.66 -5.91 -9.25
C GLU A 25 -2.98 -4.73 -9.99
N PRO A 26 -3.37 -4.45 -11.26
CA PRO A 26 -2.74 -3.39 -12.06
C PRO A 26 -2.73 -2.01 -11.41
N ARG A 27 -3.81 -1.64 -10.70
CA ARG A 27 -3.90 -0.34 -10.00
C ARG A 27 -2.82 -0.16 -8.95
N TYR A 28 -2.51 -1.22 -8.19
CA TYR A 28 -1.50 -1.17 -7.14
C TYR A 28 -0.09 -1.26 -7.69
N LYS A 29 0.11 -2.00 -8.79
CA LYS A 29 1.39 -1.98 -9.51
C LYS A 29 1.76 -0.56 -9.96
N ARG A 30 0.78 0.18 -10.50
CA ARG A 30 0.98 1.58 -10.89
C ARG A 30 1.34 2.45 -9.68
N MET A 31 0.56 2.38 -8.61
CA MET A 31 0.81 3.16 -7.39
C MET A 31 2.21 2.93 -6.81
N ILE A 32 2.67 1.67 -6.74
CA ILE A 32 3.99 1.35 -6.22
C ILE A 32 5.09 1.79 -7.16
N LYS A 33 4.89 1.66 -8.47
CA LYS A 33 5.80 2.20 -9.47
C LYS A 33 5.96 3.71 -9.30
N ASP A 34 4.85 4.44 -9.22
CA ASP A 34 4.84 5.90 -9.06
C ASP A 34 5.56 6.29 -7.75
N SER A 35 5.29 5.60 -6.64
CA SER A 35 5.97 5.81 -5.34
C SER A 35 7.48 5.58 -5.40
N ILE A 36 7.94 4.57 -6.15
CA ILE A 36 9.38 4.30 -6.35
C ILE A 36 10.02 5.39 -7.22
N GLU A 37 9.32 5.87 -8.25
CA GLU A 37 9.83 6.87 -9.19
C GLU A 37 9.88 8.28 -8.58
N THR A 38 8.87 8.67 -7.80
CA THR A 38 8.79 10.01 -7.20
C THR A 38 9.38 10.07 -5.79
N GLY A 39 9.50 8.94 -5.10
CA GLY A 39 9.85 8.88 -3.69
C GLY A 39 8.70 9.24 -2.75
N ASP A 40 7.49 9.45 -3.27
CA ASP A 40 6.32 9.77 -2.46
C ASP A 40 5.86 8.54 -1.66
N PRO A 41 5.52 8.70 -0.38
CA PRO A 41 5.01 7.61 0.43
C PRO A 41 3.57 7.25 0.06
N PHE A 42 3.16 6.04 0.43
CA PHE A 42 1.77 5.61 0.46
C PHE A 42 1.41 5.09 1.86
N GLY A 43 0.13 5.15 2.20
CA GLY A 43 -0.39 4.63 3.46
C GLY A 43 -0.77 3.16 3.34
N ILE A 44 -0.58 2.40 4.43
CA ILE A 44 -1.11 1.03 4.56
C ILE A 44 -2.33 1.09 5.47
N VAL A 45 -3.44 0.47 5.06
CA VAL A 45 -4.67 0.42 5.85
C VAL A 45 -5.14 -1.01 6.04
N LEU A 46 -5.68 -1.32 7.21
CA LEU A 46 -6.32 -2.61 7.44
C LEU A 46 -7.63 -2.64 6.66
N LYS A 47 -7.79 -3.65 5.81
CA LYS A 47 -9.05 -3.94 5.13
C LYS A 47 -9.95 -4.69 6.10
N GLU A 48 -10.99 -4.04 6.60
CA GLU A 48 -12.04 -4.76 7.34
C GLU A 48 -12.79 -5.67 6.36
N ASN A 49 -12.68 -6.98 6.57
CA ASN A 49 -13.58 -7.94 5.94
C ASN A 49 -14.93 -7.90 6.68
N LYS A 50 -15.74 -6.88 6.40
CA LYS A 50 -17.18 -6.96 6.70
C LYS A 50 -17.82 -7.86 5.64
N GLY A 51 -18.11 -9.09 6.04
CA GLY A 51 -19.07 -9.96 5.34
C GLY A 51 -20.48 -9.42 5.44
#